data_AF-A0A9X4RFB3-F1
#
_entry.id   AF-A0A9X4RFB3-F1
#
_cell.length_a   1.000
_cell.length_b   1.000
_cell.length_c   1.000
_cell.angle_alpha   90.00
_cell.angle_beta   90.00
_cell.angle_gamma   90.00
#
_symmetry.space_group_name_H-M   'P 1'
#
loop_
_entity.id
_entity.type
_entity.pdbx_description
1 polymer ?
#
loop_
_entity_poly.entity_id
_entity_poly.type
_entity_poly.pdbx_seq_one_letter_code
_entity_poly.pdbx_strand_id
1 'polypeptide(L)'
;MNLLIDTLDSLWKVVAVGLLFGAGLPGLFALGMRELSPRPVGVDADGEIRTARPGTWHTVFGYACFGAVIIAIVGGVAFIVLGGH
;
A
#
# COMPACT_ATOMS: atom_id res chain seq x y z
N MET A 1 -28.10 -5.33 -27.45
CA MET A 1 -27.76 -4.35 -26.39
C MET A 1 -27.02 -4.96 -25.19
N ASN A 2 -26.46 -6.18 -25.30
CA ASN A 2 -25.79 -6.84 -24.16
C ASN A 2 -24.26 -6.71 -24.22
N LEU A 3 -23.67 -6.71 -25.43
CA LEU A 3 -22.21 -6.67 -25.59
C LEU A 3 -21.55 -5.43 -24.98
N LEU A 4 -22.20 -4.26 -25.07
CA LEU A 4 -21.73 -3.03 -24.42
C LEU A 4 -21.75 -3.14 -22.89
N ILE A 5 -22.79 -3.76 -22.31
CA ILE A 5 -22.96 -3.93 -20.87
C ILE A 5 -21.98 -4.99 -20.35
N ASP A 6 -21.83 -6.10 -21.06
CA ASP A 6 -20.94 -7.21 -20.71
C ASP A 6 -19.45 -6.78 -20.75
N THR A 7 -19.07 -5.99 -21.76
CA THR A 7 -17.73 -5.40 -21.85
C THR A 7 -17.49 -4.36 -20.76
N LEU A 8 -18.48 -3.53 -20.43
CA LEU A 8 -18.36 -2.56 -19.34
C LEU A 8 -18.18 -3.25 -17.97
N ASP A 9 -18.91 -4.34 -17.71
CA ASP A 9 -18.80 -5.12 -16.46
C ASP A 9 -17.42 -5.78 -16.32
N SER A 10 -16.93 -6.37 -17.42
CA SER A 10 -15.59 -6.98 -17.47
C SER A 10 -14.48 -5.94 -17.33
N LEU A 11 -14.60 -4.80 -18.02
CA LEU A 11 -13.65 -3.71 -17.95
C LEU A 11 -13.61 -3.10 -16.55
N TRP A 12 -14.77 -2.89 -15.92
CA TRP A 12 -14.86 -2.35 -14.57
C TRP A 12 -14.18 -3.26 -13.53
N LYS A 13 -14.34 -4.58 -13.66
CA LYS A 13 -13.63 -5.55 -12.80
C LYS A 13 -12.11 -5.44 -12.94
N VAL A 14 -11.60 -5.41 -14.17
CA VAL A 14 -10.14 -5.30 -14.42
C VAL A 14 -9.61 -3.95 -13.95
N VAL A 15 -10.34 -2.86 -14.17
CA VAL A 15 -9.97 -1.52 -13.70
C VAL A 15 -9.98 -1.46 -12.18
N ALA A 16 -11.00 -2.01 -11.51
CA ALA A 16 -11.07 -2.03 -10.06
C ALA A 16 -9.92 -2.84 -9.43
N VAL A 17 -9.61 -4.01 -10.00
CA VAL A 17 -8.46 -4.83 -9.58
C VAL A 17 -7.15 -4.08 -9.90
N GLY A 18 -6.98 -3.56 -11.11
CA GLY A 18 -5.79 -2.79 -11.49
C GLY A 18 -5.58 -1.53 -10.65
N LEU A 19 -6.64 -0.86 -10.21
CA LEU A 19 -6.56 0.31 -9.33
C LEU A 19 -6.26 -0.10 -7.89
N LEU A 20 -6.83 -1.20 -7.41
CA LEU A 20 -6.58 -1.71 -6.07
C LEU A 20 -5.13 -2.21 -5.91
N PHE A 21 -4.64 -2.98 -6.88
CA PHE A 21 -3.28 -3.50 -6.90
C PHE A 21 -2.25 -2.47 -7.40
N GLY A 22 -2.65 -1.54 -8.27
CA GLY A 22 -1.76 -0.54 -8.85
C GLY A 22 -1.67 0.77 -8.06
N ALA A 23 -2.79 1.31 -7.57
CA ALA A 23 -2.87 2.58 -6.85
C ALA A 23 -3.06 2.40 -5.33
N GLY A 24 -3.69 1.30 -4.89
CA GLY A 24 -3.77 0.97 -3.46
C GLY A 24 -2.40 0.71 -2.83
N LEU A 25 -1.47 0.22 -3.64
CA LEU A 25 -0.12 -0.19 -3.25
C LEU A 25 0.82 1.02 -3.02
N PRO A 26 0.85 2.04 -3.90
CA PRO A 26 1.44 3.37 -3.63
C PRO A 26 0.78 4.10 -2.45
N GLY A 27 -0.54 4.00 -2.27
CA GLY A 27 -1.25 4.64 -1.17
C GLY A 27 -0.85 4.07 0.20
N LEU A 28 -0.71 2.74 0.25
CA LEU A 28 -0.21 1.99 1.39
C LEU A 28 1.26 2.34 1.73
N PHE A 29 2.11 2.49 0.71
CA PHE A 29 3.48 2.95 0.88
C PHE A 29 3.57 4.38 1.41
N ALA A 30 2.75 5.30 0.87
CA ALA A 30 2.66 6.68 1.35
C ALA A 30 2.18 6.75 2.81
N LEU A 31 1.24 5.88 3.22
CA LEU A 31 0.81 5.76 4.61
C LEU A 31 1.94 5.28 5.53
N GLY A 32 2.72 4.28 5.11
CA GLY A 32 3.87 3.78 5.87
C GLY A 32 4.98 4.82 6.03
N MET A 33 5.30 5.56 4.96
CA MET A 33 6.25 6.69 4.98
C MET A 33 5.78 7.83 5.90
N ARG A 34 4.47 8.08 5.96
CA ARG A 34 3.88 9.09 6.85
C ARG A 34 3.96 8.69 8.32
N GLU A 35 3.85 7.40 8.63
CA GLU A 35 3.99 6.86 9.98
C GLU A 35 5.46 6.83 10.44
N LEU A 36 6.41 6.57 9.53
CA LEU A 36 7.85 6.56 9.84
C LEU A 36 8.49 7.95 9.92
N SER A 37 7.84 8.98 9.38
CA SER A 37 8.40 10.34 9.37
C SER A 37 8.59 10.85 10.81
N PRO A 38 9.84 11.16 11.22
CA PRO A 38 10.10 11.71 12.54
C PRO A 38 9.36 13.04 12.69
N ARG A 39 8.47 13.13 13.68
CA ARG A 39 7.77 14.39 13.97
C ARG A 39 8.69 15.27 14.83
N PRO A 40 8.82 16.57 14.51
CA PRO A 40 9.46 17.52 15.40
C PRO A 40 8.69 17.56 16.72
N VAL A 41 9.38 17.40 17.85
CA VAL A 41 8.76 17.42 19.18
C VAL A 41 9.13 18.69 19.96
N GLY A 42 10.10 19.44 19.46
CA GLY A 42 10.47 20.74 20.01
C GLY A 42 11.81 21.21 19.44
N VAL A 43 12.23 22.40 19.87
CA VAL A 43 13.56 22.94 19.59
C VAL A 43 14.30 22.97 20.92
N ASP A 44 15.54 22.46 20.94
CA ASP A 44 16.40 22.49 22.12
C ASP A 44 16.82 23.93 22.45
N ALA A 45 17.36 24.16 23.65
CA ALA A 45 17.88 25.46 24.08
C ALA A 45 18.96 26.03 23.15
N ASP A 46 19.67 25.15 22.43
CA ASP A 46 20.70 25.49 21.45
C ASP A 46 20.14 25.77 20.03
N GLY A 47 18.82 25.73 19.86
CA GLY A 47 18.15 25.99 18.57
C GLY A 47 18.05 24.77 17.64
N GLU A 48 18.49 23.59 18.07
CA GLU A 48 18.44 22.36 17.27
C GLU A 48 17.05 21.69 17.30
N ILE A 49 16.56 21.23 16.14
CA ILE A 49 15.25 20.55 16.06
C ILE A 49 15.36 19.15 16.66
N ARG A 50 14.64 18.90 17.76
CA ARG A 50 14.52 17.59 18.37
C ARG A 50 13.47 16.75 17.66
N THR A 51 13.88 15.61 17.13
CA THR A 51 12.99 14.60 16.56
C THR A 51 12.78 13.47 17.55
N ALA A 52 11.53 13.04 17.76
CA ALA A 52 11.27 11.86 18.57
C ALA A 52 11.61 10.59 17.78
N ARG A 53 12.22 9.62 18.46
CA ARG A 53 12.43 8.27 17.90
C ARG A 53 11.06 7.71 17.50
N PRO A 54 10.87 7.26 16.24
CA PRO A 54 9.62 6.63 15.82
C PRO A 54 9.34 5.44 16.74
N GLY A 55 8.14 5.40 17.33
CA GLY A 55 7.74 4.31 18.22
C GLY A 55 7.70 2.99 17.45
N THR A 56 8.13 1.90 18.10
CA THR A 56 8.19 0.55 17.50
C THR A 56 6.91 0.13 16.77
N TRP A 57 5.76 0.63 17.23
CA TRP A 57 4.44 0.37 16.64
C TRP A 57 4.30 0.87 15.20
N HIS A 58 4.86 2.04 14.90
CA HIS A 58 4.83 2.66 13.57
C HIS A 58 5.65 1.83 12.56
N THR A 59 6.79 1.30 13.02
CA THR A 59 7.65 0.43 12.22
C THR A 59 6.99 -0.90 11.89
N VAL A 60 6.33 -1.53 12.87
CA VAL A 60 5.60 -2.79 12.67
C VAL A 60 4.47 -2.61 11.65
N PHE A 61 3.72 -1.51 11.73
CA PHE A 61 2.64 -1.22 10.79
C PHE A 61 3.16 -1.00 9.37
N GLY A 62 4.29 -0.31 9.22
CA GLY A 62 4.97 -0.14 7.93
C GLY A 62 5.42 -1.46 7.29
N TYR A 63 6.02 -2.36 8.07
CA TYR A 63 6.42 -3.69 7.57
C TYR A 63 5.22 -4.58 7.26
N ALA A 64 4.17 -4.54 8.05
CA ALA A 64 2.94 -5.31 7.80
C ALA A 64 2.30 -4.89 6.46
N CYS A 65 2.31 -3.59 6.18
CA CYS A 65 1.84 -3.01 4.92
C CYS A 65 2.65 -3.54 3.72
N PHE A 66 3.98 -3.51 3.81
CA PHE A 66 4.87 -4.04 2.76
C PHE A 66 4.76 -5.56 2.60
N GLY A 67 4.55 -6.29 3.70
CA GLY A 67 4.29 -7.73 3.68
C GLY A 67 3.00 -8.09 2.95
N ALA A 68 1.91 -7.36 3.22
CA ALA A 68 0.63 -7.57 2.55
C ALA A 68 0.73 -7.39 1.03
N VAL A 69 1.51 -6.41 0.59
CA VAL A 69 1.85 -6.19 -0.82
C VAL A 69 2.54 -7.39 -1.44
N ILE A 70 3.58 -7.91 -0.79
CA ILE A 70 4.32 -9.07 -1.30
C ILE A 70 3.39 -10.29 -1.36
N ILE A 71 2.56 -10.52 -0.35
CA ILE A 71 1.59 -11.61 -0.34
C ILE A 71 0.59 -11.48 -1.49
N ALA A 72 0.10 -10.26 -1.76
CA ALA A 72 -0.84 -10.00 -2.85
C ALA A 72 -0.21 -10.27 -4.23
N ILE A 73 1.03 -9.84 -4.44
CA ILE A 73 1.78 -10.08 -5.69
C ILE A 73 2.08 -11.56 -5.86
N VAL A 74 2.69 -12.20 -4.85
CA VAL A 74 3.06 -13.61 -4.90
C VAL A 74 1.82 -14.48 -5.05
N GLY A 75 0.74 -14.18 -4.32
CA GLY A 75 -0.53 -14.88 -4.43
C GLY A 75 -1.16 -14.74 -5.81
N GLY A 76 -1.19 -13.52 -6.37
CA GLY A 76 -1.71 -13.28 -7.72
C GLY A 76 -0.89 -13.99 -8.80
N VAL A 77 0.44 -13.89 -8.74
CA VAL A 77 1.34 -14.57 -9.67
C VAL A 77 1.23 -16.09 -9.53
N ALA A 78 1.23 -16.61 -8.30
CA ALA A 78 1.04 -18.04 -8.04
C ALA A 78 -0.30 -18.53 -8.58
N PHE A 79 -1.38 -17.77 -8.41
CA PHE A 79 -2.69 -18.10 -8.96
C PHE A 79 -2.68 -18.18 -10.49
N ILE A 80 -2.02 -17.24 -11.16
CA ILE A 80 -1.86 -17.26 -12.63
C ILE A 80 -1.03 -18.47 -13.07
N VAL A 81 0.07 -18.77 -12.35
CA VAL A 81 1.04 -19.81 -12.74
C VAL A 81 0.56 -21.23 -12.39
N LEU A 82 -0.09 -21.44 -11.25
CA LEU A 82 -0.57 -22.76 -10.80
C LEU A 82 -1.89 -23.20 -11.44
N GLY A 83 -2.48 -22.37 -12.28
CA GLY A 83 -3.69 -22.71 -13.02
C GLY A 83 -4.91 -22.03 -12.42
N GLY A 84 -5.23 -20.85 -12.94
CA GLY A 84 -6.57 -20.29 -12.85
C GLY A 84 -7.52 -21.23 -13.58
N HIS A 85 -8.22 -22.06 -12.82
CA HIS A 85 -9.22 -23.00 -13.32
C HIS A 85 -10.63 -22.44 -13.19
#